data_AF-A0A2E9R0Y3-F1
#
_entry.id   AF-A0A2E9R0Y3-F1
#
_cell.length_a   1.000
_cell.length_b   1.000
_cell.length_c   1.000
_cell.angle_alpha   90.00
_cell.angle_beta   90.00
_cell.angle_gamma   90.00
#
_symmetry.space_group_name_H-M   'P 1'
#
loop_
_entity.id
_entity.type
_entity.pdbx_description
1 polymer ?
#
loop_
_entity_poly.entity_id
_entity_poly.type
_entity_poly.pdbx_seq_one_letter_code
_entity_poly.pdbx_strand_id
1 'polypeptide(L)'
;MKNKNTSNDTKEDKQTPNKEEAKSSPSNKQKDTSKDKQKASKAEKDDEKDTEAVSETLPQEVVDARRRQFLKQAAVVTGITTVFGYASFAPPRWPMSLKDPDGERGKPKIALKKLPENGFASENKGNVMGIAHGKDLEAMVRGAIDAIGGIRRFIKKGDIVVIKPNVAFERPPALGATTNPELLKILIRVVKEGGAAEVRVADNPIEAPEQCFARSGIDRAVDVAKGRIYIPSHDDFRILNVPGAKLIEKWPFFWKPFIGATKVIGVAPVKDHNLCGASMTTKNWYGLLGGRRNQFHQDIHTIIADLALMMKPTFVLLDGSRVLFQSGPTGGSLDDVRDGNTIVASTDSLAADSFGWDELLRRKSQQRPGYLDKGAAMKLGNPNWKQVPHKRIQLG
;
A
#
# COMPACT_ATOMS: atom_id res chain seq x y z
N MET A 1 -5.72 4.01 68.83
CA MET A 1 -6.57 5.16 68.45
C MET A 1 -7.13 4.88 67.06
N LYS A 2 -8.41 5.01 66.67
CA LYS A 2 -9.49 6.00 66.91
C LYS A 2 -9.29 7.37 66.22
N ASN A 3 -9.87 7.50 65.02
CA ASN A 3 -10.67 8.62 64.45
C ASN A 3 -10.80 8.38 62.90
N LYS A 4 -11.91 8.54 62.15
CA LYS A 4 -13.15 9.38 62.16
C LYS A 4 -12.91 10.88 61.93
N ASN A 5 -13.55 11.62 61.02
CA ASN A 5 -14.45 11.35 59.85
C ASN A 5 -13.91 12.19 58.64
N THR A 6 -14.59 12.79 57.64
CA THR A 6 -16.01 12.98 57.16
C THR A 6 -15.91 13.40 55.66
N SER A 7 -16.55 12.73 54.69
CA SER A 7 -17.84 13.05 54.00
C SER A 7 -17.85 14.20 52.96
N ASN A 8 -18.60 13.99 51.86
CA ASN A 8 -19.11 14.96 50.87
C ASN A 8 -18.07 15.61 49.91
N ASP A 9 -18.39 15.99 48.66
CA ASP A 9 -19.62 15.86 47.85
C ASP A 9 -19.31 15.41 46.41
N THR A 10 -20.19 14.61 45.80
CA THR A 10 -20.23 14.37 44.33
C THR A 10 -21.53 14.89 43.76
N LYS A 11 -21.47 15.92 42.91
CA LYS A 11 -22.61 16.35 42.09
C LYS A 11 -22.53 15.72 40.71
N GLU A 12 -23.56 14.95 40.35
CA GLU A 12 -23.90 14.69 38.96
C GLU A 12 -24.41 15.99 38.32
N ASP A 13 -24.09 16.24 37.06
CA ASP A 13 -24.81 17.22 36.24
C ASP A 13 -25.51 16.47 35.10
N LYS A 14 -26.84 16.54 35.06
CA LYS A 14 -27.71 15.78 34.15
C LYS A 14 -28.34 16.73 33.14
N GLN A 15 -27.82 16.75 31.90
CA GLN A 15 -28.47 17.44 30.79
C GLN A 15 -29.48 16.52 30.09
N THR A 16 -30.76 16.83 30.24
CA THR A 16 -31.88 16.32 29.44
C THR A 16 -32.46 17.42 28.53
N PRO A 17 -33.07 17.06 27.38
CA PRO A 17 -33.35 18.01 26.32
C PRO A 17 -34.72 18.70 26.44
N ASN A 18 -34.79 19.98 26.07
CA ASN A 18 -36.07 20.63 25.78
C ASN A 18 -36.57 20.25 24.37
N LYS A 19 -37.76 19.68 24.31
CA LYS A 19 -38.68 19.81 23.18
C LYS A 19 -39.68 20.92 23.49
N GLU A 20 -40.11 21.67 22.49
CA GLU A 20 -41.44 22.28 22.48
C GLU A 20 -41.96 22.31 21.04
N GLU A 21 -43.28 22.22 20.85
CA GLU A 21 -43.88 21.87 19.55
C GLU A 21 -44.74 23.01 18.93
N ALA A 22 -44.54 23.17 17.62
CA ALA A 22 -45.47 23.62 16.57
C ALA A 22 -46.68 24.54 16.88
N LYS A 23 -46.86 25.57 16.03
CA LYS A 23 -48.21 26.06 15.67
C LYS A 23 -48.33 26.58 14.22
N SER A 24 -49.01 25.77 13.40
CA SER A 24 -49.96 26.13 12.34
C SER A 24 -49.71 27.31 11.37
N SER A 25 -49.39 26.93 10.12
CA SER A 25 -50.15 27.27 8.89
C SER A 25 -50.02 28.67 8.23
N PRO A 26 -50.30 28.78 6.89
CA PRO A 26 -49.77 29.87 6.06
C PRO A 26 -50.82 30.84 5.48
N SER A 27 -50.36 32.01 5.00
CA SER A 27 -51.19 32.93 4.19
C SER A 27 -50.58 33.25 2.81
N ASN A 28 -51.43 32.98 1.81
CA ASN A 28 -51.41 33.33 0.39
C ASN A 28 -50.63 34.59 -0.05
N LYS A 29 -49.94 34.51 -1.19
CA LYS A 29 -49.63 35.68 -2.05
C LYS A 29 -49.73 35.31 -3.54
N GLN A 30 -50.85 35.68 -4.16
CA GLN A 30 -51.04 35.60 -5.61
C GLN A 30 -50.39 36.79 -6.34
N LYS A 31 -49.70 36.49 -7.45
CA LYS A 31 -49.70 37.27 -8.71
C LYS A 31 -49.49 36.23 -9.83
N ASP A 32 -50.49 35.90 -10.65
CA ASP A 32 -51.20 36.76 -11.61
C ASP A 32 -50.32 37.20 -12.79
N THR A 33 -50.44 36.50 -13.91
CA THR A 33 -50.97 37.08 -15.15
C THR A 33 -51.42 35.96 -16.09
N SER A 34 -52.64 36.06 -16.62
CA SER A 34 -53.10 35.24 -17.74
C SER A 34 -52.67 35.86 -19.07
N LYS A 35 -52.27 35.02 -20.03
CA LYS A 35 -52.17 35.36 -21.46
C LYS A 35 -52.12 34.11 -22.33
N ASP A 36 -52.41 34.31 -23.62
CA ASP A 36 -52.09 33.41 -24.74
C ASP A 36 -52.72 32.00 -24.74
N LYS A 37 -54.02 31.93 -24.40
CA LYS A 37 -54.93 30.84 -24.82
C LYS A 37 -56.27 31.34 -25.38
N GLN A 38 -56.27 32.36 -26.25
CA GLN A 38 -57.49 32.79 -26.95
C GLN A 38 -57.30 33.58 -28.26
N LYS A 39 -56.55 33.03 -29.24
CA LYS A 39 -56.53 33.56 -30.62
C LYS A 39 -56.14 32.55 -31.71
N ALA A 40 -56.93 31.48 -31.87
CA ALA A 40 -56.72 30.45 -32.90
C ALA A 40 -58.06 29.83 -33.39
N SER A 41 -59.08 30.66 -33.63
CA SER A 41 -60.42 30.20 -34.03
C SER A 41 -61.25 31.27 -34.77
N LYS A 42 -60.61 32.03 -35.69
CA LYS A 42 -61.29 32.91 -36.67
C LYS A 42 -60.31 33.38 -37.76
N ALA A 43 -60.22 32.63 -38.86
CA ALA A 43 -59.62 33.01 -40.15
C ALA A 43 -59.79 31.83 -41.13
N GLU A 44 -61.03 31.47 -41.44
CA GLU A 44 -61.39 30.47 -42.44
C GLU A 44 -62.52 31.04 -43.29
N LYS A 45 -62.40 30.88 -44.61
CA LYS A 45 -63.12 31.58 -45.70
C LYS A 45 -62.59 32.97 -46.06
N ASP A 46 -62.77 33.29 -47.35
CA ASP A 46 -62.51 34.54 -48.08
C ASP A 46 -61.00 34.88 -48.17
N ASP A 47 -60.25 34.54 -49.22
CA ASP A 47 -60.43 34.97 -50.63
C ASP A 47 -59.95 33.93 -51.67
N GLU A 48 -60.69 33.80 -52.77
CA GLU A 48 -60.27 33.12 -54.00
C GLU A 48 -60.53 34.05 -55.20
N LYS A 49 -59.48 34.74 -55.69
CA LYS A 49 -59.23 34.97 -57.14
C LYS A 49 -57.94 35.74 -57.48
N ASP A 50 -57.25 35.19 -58.49
CA ASP A 50 -56.56 35.85 -59.60
C ASP A 50 -55.67 37.09 -59.34
N THR A 51 -54.34 36.87 -59.34
CA THR A 51 -53.44 37.60 -60.26
C THR A 51 -52.10 36.88 -60.43
N GLU A 52 -51.67 36.66 -61.67
CA GLU A 52 -50.37 36.05 -62.00
C GLU A 52 -49.24 37.09 -61.98
N ALA A 53 -48.11 36.79 -61.33
CA ALA A 53 -46.87 37.56 -61.48
C ALA A 53 -45.62 36.72 -61.20
N VAL A 54 -44.92 36.34 -62.28
CA VAL A 54 -43.50 35.95 -62.37
C VAL A 54 -42.90 35.09 -61.24
N SER A 55 -42.75 33.79 -61.52
CA SER A 55 -41.87 32.90 -60.76
C SER A 55 -40.39 33.18 -61.11
N GLU A 56 -39.69 34.00 -60.30
CA GLU A 56 -38.23 33.97 -60.29
C GLU A 56 -37.73 32.69 -59.60
N THR A 57 -37.47 31.65 -60.40
CA THR A 57 -36.81 30.44 -59.92
C THR A 57 -35.38 30.76 -59.51
N LEU A 58 -35.09 30.74 -58.20
CA LEU A 58 -33.74 30.88 -57.66
C LEU A 58 -32.77 29.93 -58.40
N PRO A 59 -31.57 30.41 -58.82
CA PRO A 59 -30.61 29.57 -59.53
C PRO A 59 -30.32 28.26 -58.79
N GLN A 60 -30.27 27.15 -59.52
CA GLN A 60 -30.21 25.80 -58.96
C GLN A 60 -29.05 25.63 -57.95
N GLU A 61 -27.91 26.27 -58.20
CA GLU A 61 -26.75 26.27 -57.29
C GLU A 61 -27.07 26.90 -55.92
N VAL A 62 -27.87 27.97 -55.88
CA VAL A 62 -28.31 28.63 -54.63
C VAL A 62 -29.29 27.74 -53.88
N VAL A 63 -30.19 27.05 -54.59
CA VAL A 63 -31.11 26.07 -54.02
C VAL A 63 -30.35 24.90 -53.40
N ASP A 64 -29.37 24.33 -54.11
CA ASP A 64 -28.59 23.19 -53.63
C ASP A 64 -27.56 23.59 -52.56
N ALA A 65 -27.03 24.82 -52.58
CA ALA A 65 -26.24 25.37 -51.48
C ALA A 65 -27.09 25.49 -50.19
N ARG A 66 -28.31 26.05 -50.29
CA ARG A 66 -29.26 26.12 -49.17
C ARG A 66 -29.66 24.74 -48.67
N ARG A 67 -29.92 23.77 -49.56
CA ARG A 67 -30.19 22.36 -49.19
C ARG A 67 -29.01 21.73 -48.46
N ARG A 68 -27.78 21.91 -48.94
CA ARG A 68 -26.56 21.42 -48.26
C ARG A 68 -26.36 22.05 -46.87
N GLN A 69 -26.69 23.34 -46.71
CA GLN A 69 -26.64 24.02 -45.42
C GLN A 69 -27.74 23.49 -44.47
N PHE A 70 -28.98 23.36 -44.94
CA PHE A 70 -30.09 22.79 -44.19
C PHE A 70 -29.82 21.36 -43.74
N LEU A 71 -29.31 20.49 -44.63
CA LEU A 71 -28.95 19.11 -44.28
C LEU A 71 -27.83 19.04 -43.24
N LYS A 72 -26.83 19.93 -43.29
CA LYS A 72 -25.80 20.04 -42.24
C LYS A 72 -26.41 20.49 -40.91
N GLN A 73 -27.30 21.49 -40.91
CA GLN A 73 -27.97 21.98 -39.71
C GLN A 73 -28.88 20.90 -39.09
N ALA A 74 -29.69 20.22 -39.92
CA ALA A 74 -30.54 19.11 -39.50
C ALA A 74 -29.70 17.97 -38.89
N ALA A 75 -28.61 17.55 -39.54
CA ALA A 75 -27.72 16.50 -39.01
C ALA A 75 -27.09 16.89 -37.65
N VAL A 76 -26.69 18.15 -37.48
CA VAL A 76 -26.18 18.66 -36.20
C VAL A 76 -27.26 18.66 -35.12
N VAL A 77 -28.46 19.17 -35.42
CA VAL A 77 -29.58 19.20 -34.47
C VAL A 77 -30.01 17.78 -34.08
N THR A 78 -30.22 16.89 -35.04
CA THR A 78 -30.56 15.48 -34.78
C THR A 78 -29.47 14.79 -33.96
N GLY A 79 -28.18 15.00 -34.29
CA GLY A 79 -27.07 14.45 -33.49
C GLY A 79 -27.10 14.91 -32.03
N ILE A 80 -27.29 16.20 -31.79
CA ILE A 80 -27.42 16.77 -30.44
C ILE A 80 -28.64 16.18 -29.72
N THR A 81 -29.82 16.17 -30.35
CA THR A 81 -31.05 15.62 -29.76
C THR A 81 -30.92 14.13 -29.45
N THR A 82 -30.31 13.33 -30.32
CA THR A 82 -30.06 11.91 -30.08
C THR A 82 -29.12 11.70 -28.89
N VAL A 83 -28.02 12.46 -28.78
CA VAL A 83 -27.08 12.35 -27.65
C VAL A 83 -27.72 12.77 -26.33
N PHE A 84 -28.43 13.91 -26.28
CA PHE A 84 -29.13 14.35 -25.07
C PHE A 84 -30.30 13.43 -24.67
N GLY A 85 -31.07 12.95 -25.64
CA GLY A 85 -32.15 11.98 -25.40
C GLY A 85 -31.59 10.67 -24.85
N TYR A 86 -30.57 10.11 -25.49
CA TYR A 86 -29.86 8.93 -25.01
C TYR A 86 -29.34 9.14 -23.57
N ALA A 87 -28.60 10.23 -23.31
CA ALA A 87 -28.04 10.52 -21.99
C ALA A 87 -29.12 10.67 -20.90
N SER A 88 -30.26 11.28 -21.24
CA SER A 88 -31.38 11.49 -20.30
C SER A 88 -32.15 10.20 -19.99
N PHE A 89 -32.35 9.33 -20.98
CA PHE A 89 -33.20 8.15 -20.81
C PHE A 89 -32.44 6.86 -20.49
N ALA A 90 -31.18 6.70 -20.90
CA ALA A 90 -30.38 5.48 -20.76
C ALA A 90 -30.29 4.95 -19.30
N PRO A 91 -30.19 3.62 -19.09
CA PRO A 91 -30.20 3.00 -17.76
C PRO A 91 -29.12 3.54 -16.79
N PRO A 92 -29.34 3.48 -15.46
CA PRO A 92 -28.44 4.02 -14.43
C PRO A 92 -26.98 3.54 -14.41
N ARG A 93 -26.60 2.54 -15.21
CA ARG A 93 -25.21 2.06 -15.33
C ARG A 93 -24.71 1.97 -16.78
N TRP A 94 -25.45 2.53 -17.74
CA TRP A 94 -25.00 2.65 -19.13
C TRP A 94 -24.04 3.84 -19.34
N PRO A 95 -23.08 3.74 -20.29
CA PRO A 95 -22.17 4.83 -20.64
C PRO A 95 -22.92 6.11 -20.97
N MET A 96 -22.41 7.27 -20.55
CA MET A 96 -22.98 8.60 -20.77
C MET A 96 -24.43 8.84 -20.28
N SER A 97 -25.08 7.88 -19.59
CA SER A 97 -26.35 8.17 -18.89
C SER A 97 -26.15 9.22 -17.79
N LEU A 98 -27.09 10.15 -17.66
CA LEU A 98 -27.14 11.16 -16.59
C LEU A 98 -27.66 10.59 -15.25
N LYS A 99 -28.17 9.35 -15.24
CA LYS A 99 -28.71 8.70 -14.04
C LYS A 99 -27.57 8.04 -13.25
N ASP A 100 -27.30 8.57 -12.06
CA ASP A 100 -26.37 8.00 -11.07
C ASP A 100 -27.00 7.98 -9.66
N PRO A 101 -28.00 7.11 -9.42
CA PRO A 101 -28.74 7.06 -8.15
C PRO A 101 -27.87 6.63 -6.97
N ASP A 102 -26.77 5.92 -7.24
CA ASP A 102 -25.82 5.43 -6.25
C ASP A 102 -24.72 6.49 -5.92
N GLY A 103 -24.65 7.56 -6.72
CA GLY A 103 -23.60 8.60 -6.67
C GLY A 103 -22.19 8.10 -7.01
N GLU A 104 -22.04 6.88 -7.50
CA GLU A 104 -20.74 6.19 -7.69
C GLU A 104 -19.87 6.82 -8.77
N ARG A 105 -20.46 7.53 -9.74
CA ARG A 105 -19.70 8.19 -10.82
C ARG A 105 -19.10 9.51 -10.34
N GLY A 106 -19.77 10.18 -9.40
CA GLY A 106 -19.30 11.41 -8.77
C GLY A 106 -18.24 11.19 -7.68
N LYS A 107 -18.12 9.98 -7.13
CA LYS A 107 -17.10 9.66 -6.12
C LYS A 107 -15.68 9.74 -6.71
N PRO A 108 -14.71 10.32 -5.98
CA PRO A 108 -13.33 10.43 -6.46
C PRO A 108 -12.71 9.05 -6.63
N LYS A 109 -12.44 8.65 -7.87
CA LYS A 109 -11.83 7.35 -8.21
C LYS A 109 -10.38 7.31 -7.73
N ILE A 110 -10.16 6.73 -6.55
CA ILE A 110 -8.84 6.57 -5.94
C ILE A 110 -7.94 5.79 -6.90
N ALA A 111 -6.87 6.43 -7.38
CA ALA A 111 -5.94 5.85 -8.34
C ALA A 111 -5.09 4.73 -7.70
N LEU A 112 -5.61 3.51 -7.76
CA LEU A 112 -4.94 2.30 -7.28
C LEU A 112 -3.54 2.15 -7.89
N LYS A 113 -2.55 1.91 -7.04
CA LYS A 113 -1.20 1.53 -7.47
C LYS A 113 -1.07 0.02 -7.55
N LYS A 114 -0.11 -0.44 -8.34
CA LYS A 114 0.37 -1.82 -8.38
C LYS A 114 1.90 -1.78 -8.31
N LEU A 115 2.50 -2.75 -7.65
CA LEU A 115 3.93 -3.06 -7.83
C LEU A 115 4.09 -3.80 -9.19
N PRO A 116 5.33 -4.01 -9.69
CA PRO A 116 5.52 -4.80 -10.91
C PRO A 116 4.97 -6.22 -10.74
N GLU A 117 4.62 -6.89 -11.84
CA GLU A 117 3.89 -8.17 -11.83
C GLU A 117 4.63 -9.31 -11.09
N ASN A 118 5.95 -9.37 -11.24
CA ASN A 118 6.84 -10.26 -10.49
C ASN A 118 7.44 -9.61 -9.22
N GLY A 119 6.93 -8.44 -8.82
CA GLY A 119 7.51 -7.59 -7.78
C GLY A 119 8.92 -7.14 -8.15
N PHE A 120 9.87 -7.36 -7.25
CA PHE A 120 11.30 -7.06 -7.44
C PHE A 120 12.16 -8.33 -7.43
N ALA A 121 11.54 -9.51 -7.54
CA ALA A 121 12.20 -10.80 -7.50
C ALA A 121 13.22 -10.95 -8.64
N SER A 122 14.41 -11.45 -8.30
CA SER A 122 15.41 -11.89 -9.27
C SER A 122 15.22 -13.36 -9.62
N GLU A 123 15.56 -13.74 -10.85
CA GLU A 123 15.62 -15.14 -11.28
C GLU A 123 16.50 -16.00 -10.34
N ASN A 124 16.03 -17.20 -10.02
CA ASN A 124 16.81 -18.18 -9.26
C ASN A 124 17.88 -18.82 -10.16
N LYS A 125 19.13 -18.42 -9.93
CA LYS A 125 20.33 -18.86 -10.66
C LYS A 125 21.39 -19.25 -9.64
N GLY A 126 21.59 -20.55 -9.43
CA GLY A 126 22.40 -21.09 -8.34
C GLY A 126 21.63 -21.16 -7.02
N ASN A 127 22.31 -20.91 -5.89
CA ASN A 127 21.70 -21.00 -4.57
C ASN A 127 20.55 -20.00 -4.37
N VAL A 128 19.54 -20.48 -3.66
CA VAL A 128 18.41 -19.70 -3.14
C VAL A 128 18.80 -19.03 -1.82
N MET A 129 19.53 -19.73 -0.96
CA MET A 129 19.89 -19.26 0.39
C MET A 129 21.39 -19.39 0.70
N GLY A 130 21.95 -18.38 1.36
CA GLY A 130 23.35 -18.29 1.77
C GLY A 130 23.43 -18.03 3.26
N ILE A 131 24.07 -18.92 4.02
CA ILE A 131 24.19 -18.86 5.47
C ILE A 131 25.67 -18.65 5.81
N ALA A 132 26.01 -17.52 6.42
CA ALA A 132 27.36 -17.23 6.90
C ALA A 132 27.37 -17.21 8.44
N HIS A 133 28.22 -18.03 9.04
CA HIS A 133 28.47 -18.06 10.48
C HIS A 133 29.83 -17.42 10.78
N GLY A 134 29.95 -16.66 11.86
CA GLY A 134 31.21 -15.99 12.23
C GLY A 134 31.05 -14.89 13.27
N LYS A 135 32.13 -14.15 13.52
CA LYS A 135 32.14 -12.99 14.45
C LYS A 135 32.28 -11.64 13.76
N ASP A 136 32.92 -11.59 12.60
CA ASP A 136 33.01 -10.37 11.80
C ASP A 136 31.71 -10.16 11.00
N LEU A 137 31.05 -9.03 11.26
CA LEU A 137 29.74 -8.70 10.70
C LEU A 137 29.82 -8.29 9.22
N GLU A 138 30.91 -7.66 8.77
CA GLU A 138 31.07 -7.30 7.36
C GLU A 138 31.42 -8.54 6.52
N ALA A 139 32.28 -9.41 7.05
CA ALA A 139 32.56 -10.71 6.45
C ALA A 139 31.30 -11.58 6.37
N MET A 140 30.48 -11.65 7.42
CA MET A 140 29.23 -12.42 7.39
C MET A 140 28.22 -11.87 6.36
N VAL A 141 28.01 -10.55 6.30
CA VAL A 141 27.09 -9.96 5.31
C VAL A 141 27.58 -10.20 3.89
N ARG A 142 28.87 -10.01 3.60
CA ARG A 142 29.47 -10.28 2.29
C ARG A 142 29.37 -11.76 1.94
N GLY A 143 29.81 -12.65 2.82
CA GLY A 143 29.78 -14.11 2.63
C GLY A 143 28.38 -14.67 2.39
N ALA A 144 27.35 -14.20 3.12
CA ALA A 144 25.97 -14.62 2.90
C ALA A 144 25.45 -14.20 1.51
N ILE A 145 25.77 -12.98 1.07
CA ILE A 145 25.40 -12.47 -0.27
C ILE A 145 26.18 -13.19 -1.38
N ASP A 146 27.47 -13.47 -1.18
CA ASP A 146 28.31 -14.20 -2.14
C ASP A 146 27.92 -15.69 -2.23
N ALA A 147 27.42 -16.28 -1.14
CA ALA A 147 26.83 -17.62 -1.15
C ALA A 147 25.60 -17.73 -2.06
N ILE A 148 24.82 -16.65 -2.24
CA ILE A 148 23.74 -16.54 -3.25
C ILE A 148 24.20 -15.91 -4.58
N GLY A 149 25.51 -15.93 -4.89
CA GLY A 149 26.05 -15.49 -6.19
C GLY A 149 26.50 -14.04 -6.26
N GLY A 150 26.59 -13.35 -5.13
CA GLY A 150 27.23 -12.04 -4.99
C GLY A 150 26.38 -10.86 -5.43
N ILE A 151 26.69 -9.67 -4.91
CA ILE A 151 25.80 -8.50 -5.07
C ILE A 151 25.59 -8.11 -6.55
N ARG A 152 26.59 -8.36 -7.41
CA ARG A 152 26.53 -8.09 -8.87
C ARG A 152 25.60 -9.03 -9.64
N ARG A 153 25.11 -10.14 -9.05
CA ARG A 153 23.98 -10.91 -9.60
C ARG A 153 22.72 -10.03 -9.63
N PHE A 154 22.43 -9.39 -8.49
CA PHE A 154 21.17 -8.72 -8.19
C PHE A 154 21.13 -7.26 -8.62
N ILE A 155 22.19 -6.51 -8.32
CA ILE A 155 22.33 -5.07 -8.53
C ILE A 155 23.17 -4.77 -9.77
N LYS A 156 22.77 -3.75 -10.53
CA LYS A 156 23.40 -3.26 -11.76
C LYS A 156 23.64 -1.75 -11.68
N LYS A 157 24.48 -1.22 -12.59
CA LYS A 157 24.73 0.22 -12.70
C LYS A 157 23.43 0.97 -12.96
N GLY A 158 23.07 1.90 -12.09
CA GLY A 158 21.87 2.73 -12.23
C GLY A 158 20.64 2.25 -11.44
N ASP A 159 20.72 1.11 -10.73
CA ASP A 159 19.60 0.64 -9.92
C ASP A 159 19.24 1.64 -8.80
N ILE A 160 17.93 1.77 -8.54
CA ILE A 160 17.37 2.48 -7.39
C ILE A 160 16.84 1.43 -6.42
N VAL A 161 17.53 1.29 -5.28
CA VAL A 161 17.33 0.16 -4.36
C VAL A 161 16.65 0.64 -3.09
N VAL A 162 15.50 0.06 -2.74
CA VAL A 162 14.85 0.29 -1.44
C VAL A 162 15.26 -0.82 -0.48
N ILE A 163 15.94 -0.46 0.61
CA ILE A 163 16.22 -1.35 1.73
C ILE A 163 15.15 -1.09 2.81
N LYS A 164 14.54 -2.15 3.32
CA LYS A 164 13.42 -2.11 4.27
C LYS A 164 13.86 -2.74 5.61
N PRO A 165 14.44 -1.97 6.55
CA PRO A 165 14.83 -2.42 7.90
C PRO A 165 13.63 -2.61 8.83
N ASN A 166 13.86 -3.12 10.05
CA ASN A 166 12.90 -3.09 11.14
C ASN A 166 13.23 -1.93 12.10
N VAL A 167 12.41 -0.88 12.08
CA VAL A 167 12.51 0.35 12.87
C VAL A 167 11.18 0.56 13.63
N ALA A 168 10.48 -0.54 13.94
CA ALA A 168 9.08 -0.51 14.37
C ALA A 168 8.83 0.19 15.73
N PHE A 169 9.87 0.31 16.55
CA PHE A 169 9.82 0.80 17.93
C PHE A 169 11.04 1.68 18.25
N GLU A 170 10.87 2.61 19.19
CA GLU A 170 11.90 3.47 19.75
C GLU A 170 12.79 2.68 20.73
N ARG A 171 13.60 1.74 20.22
CA ARG A 171 14.43 0.84 21.03
C ARG A 171 15.90 0.89 20.60
N PRO A 172 16.85 0.91 21.55
CA PRO A 172 18.28 0.83 21.24
C PRO A 172 18.61 -0.54 20.61
N PRO A 173 19.55 -0.62 19.65
CA PRO A 173 19.84 -1.86 18.90
C PRO A 173 20.31 -3.04 19.76
N ALA A 174 20.79 -2.77 20.97
CA ALA A 174 21.22 -3.81 21.92
C ALA A 174 20.09 -4.79 22.28
N LEU A 175 18.83 -4.36 22.27
CA LEU A 175 17.66 -5.20 22.58
C LEU A 175 17.25 -6.17 21.46
N GLY A 176 17.91 -6.15 20.29
CA GLY A 176 17.55 -7.01 19.13
C GLY A 176 16.15 -6.74 18.53
N ALA A 177 15.42 -5.75 19.06
CA ALA A 177 14.06 -5.42 18.63
C ALA A 177 14.01 -4.62 17.32
N THR A 178 15.11 -3.98 16.93
CA THR A 178 15.28 -3.20 15.69
C THR A 178 16.47 -3.75 14.91
N THR A 179 16.55 -3.44 13.60
CA THR A 179 17.69 -3.84 12.76
C THR A 179 19.00 -3.31 13.33
N ASN A 180 20.05 -4.12 13.33
CA ASN A 180 21.39 -3.70 13.69
C ASN A 180 21.89 -2.59 12.72
N PRO A 181 22.18 -1.36 13.19
CA PRO A 181 22.55 -0.25 12.31
C PRO A 181 23.89 -0.47 11.62
N GLU A 182 24.83 -1.20 12.24
CA GLU A 182 26.12 -1.52 11.63
C GLU A 182 25.95 -2.44 10.41
N LEU A 183 25.09 -3.46 10.53
CA LEU A 183 24.72 -4.35 9.43
C LEU A 183 24.06 -3.57 8.30
N LEU A 184 23.14 -2.63 8.60
CA LEU A 184 22.52 -1.80 7.57
C LEU A 184 23.55 -0.91 6.87
N LYS A 185 24.48 -0.29 7.60
CA LYS A 185 25.59 0.51 7.05
C LYS A 185 26.44 -0.32 6.08
N ILE A 186 26.78 -1.55 6.45
CA ILE A 186 27.49 -2.50 5.59
C ILE A 186 26.67 -2.85 4.34
N LEU A 187 25.39 -3.21 4.51
CA LEU A 187 24.50 -3.58 3.40
C LEU A 187 24.35 -2.45 2.37
N ILE A 188 24.22 -1.19 2.81
CA ILE A 188 24.17 -0.03 1.92
C ILE A 188 25.48 0.11 1.12
N ARG A 189 26.65 -0.09 1.77
CA ARG A 189 27.97 -0.05 1.08
C ARG A 189 28.07 -1.14 0.02
N VAL A 190 27.76 -2.40 0.38
CA VAL A 190 27.75 -3.56 -0.54
C VAL A 190 26.81 -3.33 -1.73
N VAL A 191 25.60 -2.82 -1.51
CA VAL A 191 24.63 -2.51 -2.58
C VAL A 191 25.17 -1.44 -3.53
N LYS A 192 25.88 -0.42 -3.02
CA LYS A 192 26.47 0.66 -3.83
C LYS A 192 27.72 0.20 -4.58
N GLU A 193 28.55 -0.65 -3.98
CA GLU A 193 29.64 -1.36 -4.67
C GLU A 193 29.11 -2.20 -5.85
N GLY A 194 27.90 -2.77 -5.71
CA GLY A 194 27.17 -3.46 -6.77
C GLY A 194 26.80 -2.59 -7.99
N GLY A 195 26.65 -1.27 -7.80
CA GLY A 195 26.36 -0.30 -8.87
C GLY A 195 25.10 0.55 -8.67
N ALA A 196 24.41 0.43 -7.53
CA ALA A 196 23.21 1.22 -7.25
C ALA A 196 23.49 2.74 -7.29
N ALA A 197 22.65 3.49 -8.00
CA ALA A 197 22.73 4.95 -8.10
C ALA A 197 22.10 5.64 -6.88
N GLU A 198 21.00 5.08 -6.34
CA GLU A 198 20.37 5.54 -5.11
C GLU A 198 20.06 4.33 -4.22
N VAL A 199 20.35 4.45 -2.92
CA VAL A 199 19.91 3.49 -1.90
C VAL A 199 19.02 4.21 -0.90
N ARG A 200 17.74 3.83 -0.92
CA ARG A 200 16.67 4.39 -0.09
C ARG A 200 16.44 3.48 1.09
N VAL A 201 16.24 4.04 2.28
CA VAL A 201 15.90 3.29 3.49
C VAL A 201 14.55 3.75 4.00
N ALA A 202 13.61 2.82 4.10
CA ALA A 202 12.22 3.11 4.41
C ALA A 202 11.60 2.06 5.34
N ASP A 203 10.93 2.53 6.39
CA ASP A 203 10.04 1.75 7.24
C ASP A 203 8.89 2.66 7.72
N ASN A 204 7.82 2.07 8.24
CA ASN A 204 6.68 2.78 8.82
C ASN A 204 6.49 2.35 10.29
N PRO A 205 7.17 3.01 11.25
CA PRO A 205 7.16 2.65 12.66
C PRO A 205 5.78 2.64 13.32
N ILE A 206 5.66 1.98 14.48
CA ILE A 206 4.44 1.94 15.30
C ILE A 206 4.44 3.11 16.30
N GLU A 207 5.61 3.43 16.84
CA GLU A 207 5.88 4.59 17.68
C GLU A 207 6.34 5.78 16.79
N ALA A 208 6.71 6.92 17.38
CA ALA A 208 7.03 8.15 16.64
C ALA A 208 8.20 7.93 15.65
N PRO A 209 8.02 8.09 14.32
CA PRO A 209 8.98 7.60 13.34
C PRO A 209 10.39 8.19 13.48
N GLU A 210 10.50 9.50 13.63
CA GLU A 210 11.76 10.23 13.81
C GLU A 210 12.55 9.70 15.01
N GLN A 211 11.85 9.49 16.13
CA GLN A 211 12.43 8.96 17.36
C GLN A 211 12.87 7.51 17.20
N CYS A 212 12.09 6.68 16.48
CA CYS A 212 12.46 5.30 16.17
C CYS A 212 13.73 5.22 15.30
N PHE A 213 13.83 6.07 14.27
CA PHE A 213 15.02 6.15 13.40
C PHE A 213 16.27 6.61 14.16
N ALA A 214 16.15 7.61 15.04
CA ALA A 214 17.26 8.13 15.85
C ALA A 214 17.68 7.17 16.97
N ARG A 215 16.74 6.62 17.75
CA ARG A 215 17.03 5.73 18.90
C ARG A 215 17.65 4.40 18.48
N SER A 216 17.33 3.93 17.27
CA SER A 216 17.97 2.75 16.67
C SER A 216 19.31 3.07 15.99
N GLY A 217 19.70 4.35 15.87
CA GLY A 217 20.91 4.77 15.14
C GLY A 217 20.91 4.43 13.64
N ILE A 218 19.74 4.05 13.11
CA ILE A 218 19.53 3.73 11.69
C ILE A 218 19.74 4.98 10.85
N ASP A 219 19.34 6.15 11.36
CA ASP A 219 19.57 7.45 10.73
C ASP A 219 21.07 7.70 10.43
N ARG A 220 21.92 7.61 11.45
CA ARG A 220 23.37 7.79 11.36
C ARG A 220 24.03 6.71 10.51
N ALA A 221 23.54 5.47 10.55
CA ALA A 221 24.04 4.40 9.70
C ALA A 221 23.77 4.67 8.21
N VAL A 222 22.59 5.22 7.88
CA VAL A 222 22.22 5.58 6.51
C VAL A 222 23.03 6.77 6.01
N ASP A 223 23.18 7.81 6.83
CA ASP A 223 23.98 9.00 6.49
C ASP A 223 25.45 8.65 6.22
N VAL A 224 26.11 7.91 7.13
CA VAL A 224 27.52 7.50 6.98
C VAL A 224 27.72 6.62 5.74
N ALA A 225 26.75 5.77 5.38
CA ALA A 225 26.79 4.98 4.13
C ALA A 225 26.36 5.77 2.87
N LYS A 226 25.98 7.04 3.05
CA LYS A 226 25.44 7.95 2.02
C LYS A 226 24.21 7.37 1.31
N GLY A 227 23.31 6.74 2.07
CA GLY A 227 21.97 6.38 1.63
C GLY A 227 20.98 7.52 1.87
N ARG A 228 19.69 7.28 1.64
CA ARG A 228 18.62 8.28 1.82
C ARG A 228 17.47 7.73 2.63
N ILE A 229 17.16 8.34 3.78
CA ILE A 229 16.03 7.96 4.63
C ILE A 229 14.73 8.48 4.03
N TYR A 230 13.66 7.67 4.11
CA TYR A 230 12.28 8.08 3.89
C TYR A 230 11.51 7.84 5.19
N ILE A 231 11.30 8.92 5.95
CA ILE A 231 10.42 8.94 7.11
C ILE A 231 8.97 9.13 6.59
N PRO A 232 7.97 8.37 7.07
CA PRO A 232 6.62 8.38 6.51
C PRO A 232 5.81 9.61 6.92
N SER A 233 5.33 10.39 5.94
CA SER A 233 4.24 11.36 6.15
C SER A 233 2.93 10.89 5.52
N HIS A 234 1.80 11.51 5.90
CA HIS A 234 0.45 11.13 5.43
C HIS A 234 0.36 11.04 3.90
N ASP A 235 0.90 12.05 3.20
CA ASP A 235 0.78 12.18 1.73
C ASP A 235 1.75 11.29 0.96
N ASP A 236 2.46 10.39 1.64
CA ASP A 236 3.39 9.43 1.07
C ASP A 236 2.73 8.06 0.82
N PHE A 237 1.52 7.85 1.36
CA PHE A 237 0.75 6.60 1.24
C PHE A 237 -0.18 6.61 0.03
N ARG A 238 -0.24 5.51 -0.72
CA ARG A 238 -1.23 5.31 -1.78
C ARG A 238 -1.91 3.95 -1.58
N ILE A 239 -3.14 3.80 -2.06
CA ILE A 239 -3.80 2.49 -2.03
C ILE A 239 -3.10 1.57 -3.03
N LEU A 240 -2.38 0.58 -2.53
CA LEU A 240 -1.81 -0.50 -3.30
C LEU A 240 -2.88 -1.58 -3.49
N ASN A 241 -2.98 -2.09 -4.72
CA ASN A 241 -3.83 -3.21 -5.09
C ASN A 241 -2.99 -4.49 -5.18
N VAL A 242 -3.28 -5.48 -4.33
CA VAL A 242 -2.59 -6.77 -4.21
C VAL A 242 -3.58 -7.91 -4.54
N PRO A 243 -3.76 -8.27 -5.84
CA PRO A 243 -4.73 -9.28 -6.23
C PRO A 243 -4.46 -10.62 -5.53
N GLY A 244 -5.48 -11.19 -4.88
CA GLY A 244 -5.38 -12.47 -4.17
C GLY A 244 -4.96 -12.39 -2.70
N ALA A 245 -4.63 -11.20 -2.17
CA ALA A 245 -4.47 -11.03 -0.72
C ALA A 245 -5.85 -11.04 -0.02
N LYS A 246 -5.97 -11.70 1.12
CA LYS A 246 -7.26 -11.88 1.84
C LYS A 246 -7.65 -10.66 2.69
N LEU A 247 -6.68 -9.94 3.24
CA LEU A 247 -6.88 -8.85 4.21
C LEU A 247 -6.39 -7.48 3.69
N ILE A 248 -5.47 -7.48 2.72
CA ILE A 248 -4.87 -6.25 2.15
C ILE A 248 -4.95 -6.18 0.61
N GLU A 249 -6.00 -6.73 0.00
CA GLU A 249 -6.22 -6.66 -1.46
C GLU A 249 -6.19 -5.21 -1.98
N LYS A 250 -6.70 -4.26 -1.19
CA LYS A 250 -6.64 -2.81 -1.46
C LYS A 250 -6.31 -2.08 -0.15
N TRP A 251 -5.05 -1.70 0.08
CA TRP A 251 -4.60 -1.15 1.36
C TRP A 251 -3.67 0.07 1.23
N PRO A 252 -3.70 1.05 2.15
CA PRO A 252 -2.69 2.11 2.22
C PRO A 252 -1.27 1.54 2.38
N PHE A 253 -0.40 1.84 1.43
CA PHE A 253 0.99 1.38 1.37
C PHE A 253 1.93 2.58 1.27
N PHE A 254 3.06 2.55 1.97
CA PHE A 254 4.08 3.60 1.97
C PHE A 254 4.77 3.66 0.60
N TRP A 255 4.20 4.43 -0.33
CA TRP A 255 4.47 4.31 -1.77
C TRP A 255 5.66 5.15 -2.24
N LYS A 256 5.86 6.34 -1.66
CA LYS A 256 6.90 7.31 -2.05
C LYS A 256 8.33 6.74 -2.16
N PRO A 257 8.82 5.85 -1.28
CA PRO A 257 10.15 5.24 -1.43
C PRO A 257 10.29 4.41 -2.72
N PHE A 258 9.19 3.84 -3.23
CA PHE A 258 9.18 2.90 -4.36
C PHE A 258 9.02 3.59 -5.72
N ILE A 259 8.86 4.93 -5.77
CA ILE A 259 8.70 5.67 -7.03
C ILE A 259 10.00 5.58 -7.85
N GLY A 260 9.95 4.82 -8.95
CA GLY A 260 11.13 4.54 -9.79
C GLY A 260 12.13 3.57 -9.18
N ALA A 261 11.79 2.86 -8.09
CA ALA A 261 12.65 1.81 -7.55
C ALA A 261 12.71 0.62 -8.51
N THR A 262 13.90 0.03 -8.66
CA THR A 262 14.16 -1.14 -9.52
C THR A 262 14.50 -2.40 -8.72
N LYS A 263 14.83 -2.25 -7.44
CA LYS A 263 15.20 -3.35 -6.52
C LYS A 263 14.65 -3.10 -5.13
N VAL A 264 14.35 -4.18 -4.40
CA VAL A 264 13.94 -4.12 -2.99
C VAL A 264 14.67 -5.19 -2.19
N ILE A 265 15.26 -4.81 -1.06
CA ILE A 265 15.93 -5.73 -0.14
C ILE A 265 15.27 -5.61 1.24
N GLY A 266 14.77 -6.72 1.77
CA GLY A 266 14.24 -6.77 3.14
C GLY A 266 15.37 -7.07 4.12
N VAL A 267 15.45 -6.37 5.26
CA VAL A 267 16.41 -6.69 6.32
C VAL A 267 15.75 -6.67 7.70
N ALA A 268 15.85 -7.77 8.44
CA ALA A 268 15.10 -7.96 9.68
C ALA A 268 15.93 -8.72 10.74
N PRO A 269 15.90 -8.32 12.02
CA PRO A 269 16.43 -9.14 13.11
C PRO A 269 15.57 -10.39 13.31
N VAL A 270 16.19 -11.48 13.74
CA VAL A 270 15.47 -12.62 14.31
C VAL A 270 14.97 -12.24 15.70
N LYS A 271 13.66 -12.25 15.91
CA LYS A 271 13.09 -12.08 17.25
C LYS A 271 11.85 -12.92 17.50
N ASP A 272 11.65 -13.25 18.77
CA ASP A 272 10.41 -13.76 19.33
C ASP A 272 9.21 -12.84 19.00
N HIS A 273 8.00 -13.38 19.03
CA HIS A 273 6.77 -12.58 18.98
C HIS A 273 5.56 -13.35 19.53
N ASN A 274 5.04 -12.88 20.67
CA ASN A 274 3.86 -13.42 21.36
C ASN A 274 2.67 -13.85 20.46
N LEU A 275 2.29 -13.09 19.43
CA LEU A 275 1.12 -13.38 18.58
C LEU A 275 1.36 -14.43 17.49
N CYS A 276 2.60 -14.59 17.00
CA CYS A 276 2.88 -15.37 15.78
C CYS A 276 4.14 -16.23 15.88
N GLY A 277 4.60 -16.51 17.11
CA GLY A 277 5.83 -17.22 17.43
C GLY A 277 7.09 -16.38 17.20
N ALA A 278 7.22 -15.75 16.04
CA ALA A 278 8.43 -15.01 15.66
C ALA A 278 8.14 -13.85 14.70
N SER A 279 9.02 -12.85 14.71
CA SER A 279 9.11 -11.78 13.70
C SER A 279 10.44 -11.90 12.97
N MET A 280 10.39 -12.12 11.66
CA MET A 280 11.54 -12.32 10.77
C MET A 280 11.26 -11.61 9.43
N THR A 281 11.88 -12.04 8.31
CA THR A 281 11.89 -11.29 7.05
C THR A 281 10.50 -11.09 6.45
N THR A 282 9.63 -12.11 6.44
CA THR A 282 8.30 -12.02 5.84
C THR A 282 7.39 -11.08 6.62
N LYS A 283 7.42 -11.16 7.96
CA LYS A 283 6.64 -10.26 8.82
C LYS A 283 7.15 -8.82 8.74
N ASN A 284 8.39 -8.57 8.36
CA ASN A 284 8.97 -7.23 8.35
C ASN A 284 8.22 -6.26 7.40
N TRP A 285 7.64 -6.77 6.31
CA TRP A 285 6.85 -5.99 5.33
C TRP A 285 5.62 -5.31 5.94
N TYR A 286 5.18 -5.70 7.14
CA TYR A 286 4.09 -5.06 7.89
C TYR A 286 4.33 -3.56 8.11
N GLY A 287 5.60 -3.16 8.29
CA GLY A 287 6.04 -1.77 8.33
C GLY A 287 6.07 -1.06 6.96
N LEU A 288 5.32 -1.53 5.96
CA LEU A 288 4.96 -0.74 4.78
C LEU A 288 3.46 -0.40 4.74
N LEU A 289 2.67 -1.00 5.63
CA LEU A 289 1.22 -0.76 5.73
C LEU A 289 0.97 0.57 6.47
N GLY A 290 0.09 1.39 5.92
CA GLY A 290 -0.54 2.53 6.60
C GLY A 290 -1.90 2.16 7.19
N GLY A 291 -2.68 3.18 7.57
CA GLY A 291 -4.03 3.01 8.11
C GLY A 291 -4.11 2.24 9.43
N ARG A 292 -5.29 1.71 9.76
CA ARG A 292 -5.57 0.95 10.99
C ARG A 292 -5.01 -0.48 10.94
N ARG A 293 -3.72 -0.63 10.62
CA ARG A 293 -3.04 -1.93 10.42
C ARG A 293 -3.00 -2.83 11.67
N ASN A 294 -3.28 -2.28 12.86
CA ASN A 294 -3.37 -3.06 14.10
C ASN A 294 -4.52 -4.08 14.12
N GLN A 295 -5.57 -3.89 13.29
CA GLN A 295 -6.69 -4.82 13.22
C GLN A 295 -6.29 -6.24 12.77
N PHE A 296 -5.24 -6.36 11.95
CA PHE A 296 -4.81 -7.66 11.42
C PHE A 296 -4.13 -8.57 12.46
N HIS A 297 -3.90 -8.08 13.69
CA HIS A 297 -3.44 -8.93 14.80
C HIS A 297 -4.43 -10.08 15.12
N GLN A 298 -5.70 -9.96 14.72
CA GLN A 298 -6.73 -10.99 14.89
C GLN A 298 -6.59 -12.19 13.91
N ASP A 299 -5.89 -12.02 12.78
CA ASP A 299 -5.58 -13.09 11.81
C ASP A 299 -4.11 -12.96 11.37
N ILE A 300 -3.22 -12.90 12.37
CA ILE A 300 -1.81 -12.50 12.22
C ILE A 300 -1.03 -13.38 11.24
N HIS A 301 -1.38 -14.66 11.12
CA HIS A 301 -0.75 -15.57 10.16
C HIS A 301 -1.22 -15.38 8.71
N THR A 302 -2.46 -14.92 8.50
CA THR A 302 -2.94 -14.60 7.14
C THR A 302 -2.34 -13.30 6.64
N ILE A 303 -2.27 -12.24 7.47
CA ILE A 303 -1.65 -10.98 7.04
C ILE A 303 -0.16 -11.16 6.71
N ILE A 304 0.59 -12.05 7.40
CA ILE A 304 1.98 -12.33 7.03
C ILE A 304 2.08 -13.09 5.69
N ALA A 305 1.11 -13.95 5.35
CA ALA A 305 1.05 -14.58 4.03
C ALA A 305 0.67 -13.58 2.92
N ASP A 306 -0.28 -12.69 3.17
CA ASP A 306 -0.61 -11.58 2.26
C ASP A 306 0.59 -10.64 2.05
N LEU A 307 1.41 -10.41 3.07
CA LEU A 307 2.64 -9.62 2.98
C LEU A 307 3.70 -10.28 2.08
N ALA A 308 3.80 -11.61 2.08
CA ALA A 308 4.64 -12.36 1.15
C ALA A 308 4.13 -12.27 -0.30
N LEU A 309 2.81 -12.19 -0.50
CA LEU A 309 2.20 -11.96 -1.82
C LEU A 309 2.40 -10.52 -2.30
N MET A 310 2.25 -9.55 -1.39
CA MET A 310 2.44 -8.12 -1.63
C MET A 310 3.87 -7.79 -2.04
N MET A 311 4.87 -8.31 -1.32
CA MET A 311 6.27 -7.98 -1.55
C MET A 311 7.09 -9.21 -1.88
N LYS A 312 7.39 -9.37 -3.17
CA LYS A 312 8.41 -10.29 -3.69
C LYS A 312 9.72 -9.50 -3.83
N PRO A 313 10.65 -9.56 -2.87
CA PRO A 313 11.88 -8.76 -2.88
C PRO A 313 12.94 -9.35 -3.83
N THR A 314 13.97 -8.57 -4.12
CA THR A 314 15.15 -9.03 -4.86
C THR A 314 15.93 -10.09 -4.07
N PHE A 315 16.14 -9.83 -2.77
CA PHE A 315 16.47 -10.83 -1.75
C PHE A 315 16.10 -10.29 -0.36
N VAL A 316 16.10 -11.15 0.66
CA VAL A 316 16.04 -10.77 2.08
C VAL A 316 17.35 -11.09 2.78
N LEU A 317 17.66 -10.34 3.83
CA LEU A 317 18.77 -10.61 4.72
C LEU A 317 18.25 -10.69 6.17
N LEU A 318 18.33 -11.89 6.75
CA LEU A 318 17.94 -12.17 8.12
C LEU A 318 19.16 -11.97 9.02
N ASP A 319 19.05 -11.01 9.93
CA ASP A 319 20.05 -10.69 10.94
C ASP A 319 19.86 -11.62 12.14
N GLY A 320 20.68 -12.66 12.19
CA GLY A 320 20.90 -13.50 13.36
C GLY A 320 22.26 -13.25 14.01
N SER A 321 22.89 -12.07 13.83
CA SER A 321 24.10 -11.73 14.57
C SER A 321 23.76 -11.68 16.07
N ARG A 322 22.66 -10.98 16.39
CA ARG A 322 21.96 -11.01 17.68
C ARG A 322 20.54 -11.51 17.48
N VAL A 323 20.00 -12.24 18.45
CA VAL A 323 18.66 -12.81 18.42
C VAL A 323 17.93 -12.44 19.72
N LEU A 324 16.76 -11.82 19.62
CA LEU A 324 15.88 -11.60 20.78
C LEU A 324 15.04 -12.88 20.98
N PHE A 325 15.43 -13.72 21.92
CA PHE A 325 14.90 -15.07 22.14
C PHE A 325 13.54 -15.12 22.86
N GLN A 326 13.20 -14.07 23.60
CA GLN A 326 12.02 -13.95 24.47
C GLN A 326 11.51 -12.49 24.48
N SER A 327 10.42 -12.21 25.21
CA SER A 327 9.89 -10.85 25.42
C SER A 327 9.59 -10.08 24.10
N GLY A 328 9.31 -10.80 23.02
CA GLY A 328 9.04 -10.22 21.71
C GLY A 328 7.63 -9.63 21.59
N PRO A 329 7.44 -8.52 20.85
CA PRO A 329 8.31 -8.04 19.77
C PRO A 329 9.22 -6.84 20.09
N THR A 330 9.18 -6.31 21.33
CA THR A 330 9.92 -5.10 21.75
C THR A 330 11.20 -5.38 22.55
N GLY A 331 11.32 -6.58 23.14
CA GLY A 331 12.30 -6.84 24.19
C GLY A 331 11.96 -6.09 25.48
N GLY A 332 12.88 -6.20 26.45
CA GLY A 332 12.78 -5.51 27.74
C GLY A 332 14.09 -5.58 28.51
N SER A 333 14.67 -6.79 28.65
CA SER A 333 16.04 -6.98 29.14
C SER A 333 17.03 -7.26 28.00
N LEU A 334 18.32 -7.15 28.31
CA LEU A 334 19.42 -7.72 27.52
C LEU A 334 19.53 -9.23 27.72
N ASP A 335 19.05 -9.79 28.84
CA ASP A 335 19.10 -11.25 29.12
C ASP A 335 18.23 -12.07 28.15
N ASP A 336 17.23 -11.43 27.53
CA ASP A 336 16.40 -11.99 26.47
C ASP A 336 17.12 -12.03 25.11
N VAL A 337 18.27 -11.36 24.99
CA VAL A 337 19.08 -11.30 23.76
C VAL A 337 20.24 -12.26 23.85
N ARG A 338 20.54 -12.96 22.75
CA ARG A 338 21.69 -13.88 22.65
C ARG A 338 22.39 -13.71 21.32
N ASP A 339 23.70 -13.94 21.30
CA ASP A 339 24.45 -14.00 20.04
C ASP A 339 24.02 -15.22 19.23
N GLY A 340 23.61 -14.98 17.98
CA GLY A 340 23.36 -16.02 16.99
C GLY A 340 24.52 -16.20 16.01
N ASN A 341 25.44 -15.23 15.93
CA ASN A 341 26.67 -15.27 15.13
C ASN A 341 26.45 -15.75 13.69
N THR A 342 25.31 -15.37 13.09
CA THR A 342 24.86 -15.88 11.78
C THR A 342 24.15 -14.81 10.97
N ILE A 343 24.50 -14.65 9.69
CA ILE A 343 23.71 -13.87 8.71
C ILE A 343 23.20 -14.82 7.63
N VAL A 344 21.93 -14.65 7.23
CA VAL A 344 21.33 -15.41 6.13
C VAL A 344 20.84 -14.45 5.05
N ALA A 345 21.31 -14.62 3.81
CA ALA A 345 20.74 -13.97 2.63
C ALA A 345 19.92 -14.97 1.83
N SER A 346 18.75 -14.60 1.31
CA SER A 346 17.88 -15.54 0.59
C SER A 346 17.00 -14.86 -0.47
N THR A 347 16.80 -15.51 -1.62
CA THR A 347 15.74 -15.14 -2.58
C THR A 347 14.36 -15.70 -2.17
N ASP A 348 14.31 -16.57 -1.16
CA ASP A 348 13.09 -17.13 -0.57
C ASP A 348 12.95 -16.71 0.90
N SER A 349 11.93 -15.91 1.21
CA SER A 349 11.68 -15.40 2.57
C SER A 349 11.08 -16.44 3.52
N LEU A 350 10.35 -17.45 3.00
CA LEU A 350 9.79 -18.52 3.83
C LEU A 350 10.88 -19.52 4.22
N ALA A 351 11.85 -19.77 3.33
CA ALA A 351 13.04 -20.55 3.65
C ALA A 351 13.92 -19.85 4.71
N ALA A 352 14.19 -18.56 4.53
CA ALA A 352 14.96 -17.78 5.51
C ALA A 352 14.27 -17.75 6.90
N ASP A 353 12.97 -17.49 6.92
CA ASP A 353 12.18 -17.44 8.15
C ASP A 353 12.09 -18.82 8.82
N SER A 354 11.97 -19.92 8.06
CA SER A 354 11.99 -21.26 8.67
C SER A 354 13.36 -21.67 9.19
N PHE A 355 14.47 -21.19 8.60
CA PHE A 355 15.81 -21.34 9.19
C PHE A 355 15.94 -20.55 10.49
N GLY A 356 15.41 -19.31 10.50
CA GLY A 356 15.37 -18.47 11.69
C GLY A 356 14.57 -19.09 12.84
N TRP A 357 13.47 -19.78 12.53
CA TRP A 357 12.72 -20.58 13.50
C TRP A 357 13.51 -21.79 14.02
N ASP A 358 13.98 -22.65 13.12
CA ASP A 358 14.60 -23.93 13.45
C ASP A 358 15.89 -23.76 14.27
N GLU A 359 16.82 -22.96 13.74
CA GLU A 359 18.23 -22.97 14.13
C GLU A 359 18.62 -21.71 14.94
N LEU A 360 18.05 -20.54 14.62
CA LEU A 360 18.40 -19.26 15.29
C LEU A 360 17.59 -19.00 16.56
N LEU A 361 16.26 -19.19 16.53
CA LEU A 361 15.41 -19.25 17.73
C LEU A 361 15.47 -20.61 18.44
N ARG A 362 16.04 -21.63 17.80
CA ARG A 362 16.17 -23.02 18.31
C ARG A 362 14.82 -23.71 18.57
N ARG A 363 13.79 -23.41 17.77
CA ARG A 363 12.40 -23.86 17.96
C ARG A 363 11.97 -25.02 17.05
N LYS A 364 12.93 -25.75 16.46
CA LYS A 364 12.72 -26.91 15.57
C LYS A 364 11.74 -27.98 16.12
N SER A 365 11.63 -28.14 17.44
CA SER A 365 10.72 -29.10 18.11
C SER A 365 9.31 -28.54 18.39
N GLN A 366 9.07 -27.25 18.11
CA GLN A 366 7.79 -26.57 18.33
C GLN A 366 7.02 -26.43 17.01
N GLN A 367 5.69 -26.28 17.09
CA GLN A 367 4.86 -26.00 15.92
C GLN A 367 5.29 -24.68 15.25
N ARG A 368 5.66 -24.75 13.96
CA ARG A 368 6.14 -23.59 13.21
C ARG A 368 5.05 -22.52 13.01
N PRO A 369 5.41 -21.23 12.85
CA PRO A 369 4.46 -20.16 12.57
C PRO A 369 3.58 -20.45 11.34
N GLY A 370 2.26 -20.50 11.53
CA GLY A 370 1.29 -20.92 10.49
C GLY A 370 1.21 -20.03 9.25
N TYR A 371 1.97 -18.93 9.17
CA TYR A 371 2.14 -18.16 7.93
C TYR A 371 3.04 -18.88 6.91
N LEU A 372 3.95 -19.74 7.37
CA LEU A 372 4.84 -20.53 6.53
C LEU A 372 4.04 -21.50 5.65
N ASP A 373 3.09 -22.22 6.25
CA ASP A 373 2.17 -23.13 5.57
C ASP A 373 1.20 -22.40 4.62
N LYS A 374 0.64 -21.26 5.05
CA LYS A 374 -0.20 -20.40 4.18
C LYS A 374 0.57 -19.89 2.97
N GLY A 375 1.80 -19.39 3.16
CA GLY A 375 2.67 -18.91 2.08
C GLY A 375 3.08 -20.02 1.10
N ALA A 376 3.33 -21.23 1.61
CA ALA A 376 3.60 -22.41 0.79
C ALA A 376 2.39 -22.82 -0.07
N ALA A 377 1.18 -22.84 0.51
CA ALA A 377 -0.05 -23.11 -0.22
C ALA A 377 -0.32 -22.07 -1.33
N MET A 378 0.09 -20.82 -1.11
CA MET A 378 0.05 -19.72 -2.09
C MET A 378 1.24 -19.74 -3.08
N LYS A 379 2.14 -20.73 -3.00
CA LYS A 379 3.35 -20.89 -3.83
C LYS A 379 4.34 -19.71 -3.76
N LEU A 380 4.45 -19.06 -2.60
CA LEU A 380 5.27 -17.86 -2.37
C LEU A 380 6.72 -18.16 -1.92
N GLY A 381 7.01 -19.42 -1.61
CA GLY A 381 8.32 -19.92 -1.17
C GLY A 381 8.21 -21.34 -0.62
N ASN A 382 9.34 -21.95 -0.26
CA ASN A 382 9.42 -23.26 0.36
C ASN A 382 9.87 -23.16 1.83
N PRO A 383 8.97 -23.34 2.81
CA PRO A 383 9.32 -23.32 4.23
C PRO A 383 10.03 -24.60 4.70
N ASN A 384 10.34 -25.56 3.82
CA ASN A 384 11.34 -26.58 4.11
C ASN A 384 12.71 -26.13 3.56
N TRP A 385 13.37 -25.26 4.31
CA TRP A 385 14.64 -24.65 3.90
C TRP A 385 15.76 -25.68 3.67
N LYS A 386 15.67 -26.89 4.25
CA LYS A 386 16.62 -27.98 4.02
C LYS A 386 16.51 -28.56 2.60
N GLN A 387 15.40 -28.32 1.91
CA GLN A 387 15.16 -28.70 0.51
C GLN A 387 15.42 -27.57 -0.49
N VAL A 388 15.66 -26.31 -0.06
CA VAL A 388 16.09 -25.27 -1.02
C VAL A 388 17.60 -25.34 -1.25
N PRO A 389 18.10 -25.09 -2.47
CA PRO A 389 19.53 -25.01 -2.76
C PRO A 389 20.19 -23.94 -1.87
N HIS A 390 21.06 -24.37 -0.95
CA HIS A 390 21.68 -23.48 0.01
C HIS A 390 23.17 -23.78 0.22
N LYS A 391 23.93 -22.73 0.54
CA LYS A 391 25.37 -22.83 0.86
C LYS A 391 25.64 -22.25 2.25
N ARG A 392 26.36 -23.02 3.07
CA ARG A 392 26.90 -22.58 4.36
C ARG A 392 28.35 -22.10 4.19
N ILE A 393 28.76 -21.12 4.99
CA ILE A 393 30.13 -20.61 5.08
C ILE A 393 30.45 -20.38 6.56
N GLN A 394 31.65 -20.79 7.00
CA GLN A 394 32.23 -20.45 8.31
C GLN A 394 33.29 -19.36 8.12
N LEU A 395 33.29 -18.34 8.99
CA LEU A 395 34.14 -17.15 8.92
C LEU A 395 34.75 -16.87 10.29
N GLY A 396 35.88 -17.53 10.56
CA GLY A 396 36.48 -17.65 11.90
C GLY A 396 35.99 -18.91 12.61
#